data_AF-A0A956FWA4-F1
#
_entry.id   AF-A0A956FWA4-F1
#
_cell.length_a   1.000
_cell.length_b   1.000
_cell.length_c   1.000
_cell.angle_alpha   90.00
_cell.angle_beta   90.00
_cell.angle_gamma   90.00
#
_symmetry.space_group_name_H-M   'P 1'
#
loop_
_entity.id
_entity.type
_entity.pdbx_description
1 polymer ?
#
loop_
_entity_poly.entity_id
_entity_poly.type
_entity_poly.pdbx_seq_one_letter_code
_entity_poly.pdbx_strand_id
1 'polypeptide(L)' 'GYSSLSYLHRFPMSAVKIDRSFVAEIGPQGENAEIVRTIVNLAHNLGMKVIAEGV' A
#
# COMPACT_ATOMS: atom_id res chain seq x y z
N GLY A 1 -21.97 0.02 1.05
CA GLY A 1 -20.54 0.34 1.25
C GLY A 1 -19.74 -0.84 0.75
N TYR A 2 -18.99 -0.66 -0.33
CA TYR A 2 -18.20 -1.74 -0.93
C TYR A 2 -16.86 -1.84 -0.19
N SER A 3 -16.65 -2.93 0.53
CA SER A 3 -15.35 -3.21 1.17
C SER A 3 -14.32 -3.55 0.09
N SER A 4 -13.37 -2.64 -0.14
CA SER A 4 -12.33 -2.67 -1.18
C SER A 4 -11.39 -3.89 -1.12
N LEU A 5 -11.44 -4.70 -0.07
CA LEU A 5 -10.58 -5.87 0.12
C LEU A 5 -11.11 -7.12 -0.61
N SER A 6 -12.43 -7.29 -0.75
CA SER A 6 -13.00 -8.48 -1.43
C SER A 6 -12.68 -8.52 -2.93
N TYR A 7 -12.30 -7.38 -3.51
CA TYR A 7 -11.84 -7.27 -4.90
C TYR A 7 -10.35 -7.57 -5.09
N LEU A 8 -9.54 -7.55 -4.02
CA LEU A 8 -8.09 -7.81 -4.12
C LEU A 8 -7.77 -9.18 -4.69
N HIS A 9 -8.60 -10.18 -4.43
CA HIS A 9 -8.41 -11.54 -4.93
C HIS A 9 -8.93 -11.75 -6.37
N ARG A 10 -9.79 -10.87 -6.90
CA ARG A 10 -10.49 -11.11 -8.19
C ARG A 10 -9.82 -10.49 -9.40
N PHE A 11 -8.90 -9.56 -9.20
CA PHE A 11 -8.11 -8.98 -10.27
C PHE A 11 -6.66 -9.43 -10.14
N PRO A 12 -5.97 -9.80 -11.25
CA PRO A 12 -4.53 -9.90 -11.27
C PRO A 12 -3.94 -8.50 -11.15
N MET A 13 -4.09 -7.88 -9.99
CA MET A 13 -3.48 -6.60 -9.71
C MET A 13 -1.98 -6.83 -9.61
N SER A 14 -1.24 -6.29 -10.58
CA SER A 14 0.20 -6.43 -10.67
C SER A 14 0.95 -5.47 -9.75
N ALA A 15 0.26 -4.44 -9.22
CA ALA A 15 0.86 -3.42 -8.38
C ALA A 15 -0.12 -2.79 -7.38
N VAL A 16 0.40 -2.39 -6.21
CA VAL A 16 -0.21 -1.50 -5.22
C VAL A 16 0.48 -0.13 -5.32
N LYS A 17 -0.31 0.94 -5.37
CA LYS A 17 0.19 2.32 -5.38
C LYS A 17 0.07 2.93 -3.99
N ILE A 18 1.15 3.54 -3.51
CA ILE A 18 1.17 4.30 -2.25
C ILE A 18 1.28 5.78 -2.64
N ASP A 19 0.22 6.53 -2.35
CA ASP A 19 0.11 7.94 -2.71
C ASP A 19 1.11 8.81 -1.93
N ARG A 20 1.48 9.95 -2.52
CA ARG A 20 2.39 10.94 -1.93
C ARG A 20 1.97 11.39 -0.54
N SER A 21 0.67 11.50 -0.27
CA SER A 21 0.14 11.83 1.07
C SER A 21 0.61 10.84 2.14
N PHE A 22 0.59 9.54 1.82
CA PHE A 22 1.08 8.50 2.71
C PHE A 22 2.60 8.49 2.83
N VAL A 23 3.31 8.74 1.73
CA VAL A 23 4.78 8.77 1.71
C VAL A 23 5.34 9.99 2.46
N ALA A 24 4.71 11.15 2.31
CA ALA A 24 5.11 12.41 2.96
C ALA A 24 4.95 12.34 4.49
N GLU A 25 4.06 11.48 4.98
CA GLU A 25 3.81 11.28 6.40
C GLU A 25 4.65 10.14 7.01
N ILE A 26 5.53 9.48 6.23
CA ILE A 26 6.61 8.60 6.73
C ILE A 26 7.77 9.45 7.28
N GLY A 27 7.43 10.50 8.02
CA GLY A 27 8.37 11.35 8.74
C GLY A 27 8.80 10.73 10.07
N PRO A 28 9.73 11.36 10.79
CA PRO A 28 10.36 10.82 12.01
C PRO A 28 9.41 10.51 13.19
N GLN A 29 8.10 10.77 13.07
CA GLN A 29 7.09 10.52 14.11
C GLN A 29 6.30 9.21 13.94
N GLY A 30 6.61 8.37 12.95
CA GLY A 30 6.47 6.91 13.05
C GLY A 30 5.09 6.25 12.91
N GLU A 31 3.96 6.95 13.10
CA GLU A 31 2.64 6.27 13.06
C GLU A 31 2.26 5.75 11.67
N ASN A 32 2.49 6.53 10.61
CA ASN A 32 2.17 6.12 9.25
C ASN A 32 3.19 5.17 8.63
N ALA A 33 4.37 5.04 9.25
CA ALA A 33 5.40 4.11 8.80
C ALA A 33 4.95 2.64 8.98
N GLU A 34 4.26 2.30 10.08
CA GLU A 34 3.78 0.93 10.32
C GLU A 34 2.61 0.56 9.39
N ILE A 35 1.74 1.51 9.07
CA ILE A 35 0.66 1.30 8.09
C ILE A 35 1.25 1.02 6.71
N VAL A 36 2.18 1.86 6.25
CA VAL A 36 2.86 1.69 4.96
C VAL A 36 3.60 0.35 4.91
N ARG A 37 4.34 0.00 5.97
CA ARG A 37 5.03 -1.28 6.08
C ARG A 37 4.08 -2.47 5.99
N THR A 38 2.91 -2.39 6.65
CA THR A 38 1.88 -3.43 6.59
C THR A 38 1.35 -3.60 5.17
N ILE A 39 1.07 -2.50 4.47
CA ILE A 39 0.60 -2.51 3.07
C ILE A 39 1.66 -3.11 2.14
N VAL A 40 2.94 -2.73 2.30
CA VAL A 40 4.06 -3.26 1.52
C VAL A 40 4.19 -4.78 1.71
N ASN A 41 4.13 -5.24 2.96
CA ASN A 41 4.21 -6.67 3.27
C ASN A 41 3.04 -7.46 2.68
N LEU A 42 1.82 -6.92 2.75
CA LEU A 42 0.65 -7.54 2.14
C LEU A 42 0.80 -7.65 0.61
N ALA A 43 1.26 -6.58 -0.04
CA ALA A 43 1.50 -6.57 -1.48
C ALA A 43 2.54 -7.63 -1.89
N HIS A 44 3.66 -7.72 -1.18
CA HIS A 44 4.68 -8.74 -1.44
C HIS A 44 4.16 -10.17 -1.25
N ASN A 45 3.38 -10.42 -0.19
CA ASN A 45 2.78 -11.74 0.06
C ASN A 45 1.78 -12.15 -1.03
N LEU A 46 1.16 -11.17 -1.70
CA LEU A 46 0.26 -11.37 -2.82
C LEU A 46 1.00 -11.39 -4.18
N GLY A 47 2.33 -11.29 -4.20
CA GLY A 47 3.13 -11.24 -5.43
C GLY A 47 2.97 -9.95 -6.23
N MET A 48 2.50 -8.89 -5.59
CA MET A 48 2.23 -7.58 -6.20
C MET A 48 3.46 -6.67 -6.06
N LYS A 49 3.71 -5.84 -7.07
CA LYS A 49 4.71 -4.77 -6.98
C LYS A 49 4.18 -3.62 -6.13
N VAL A 50 5.07 -2.85 -5.51
CA VAL A 50 4.70 -1.62 -4.78
C VAL A 50 5.30 -0.42 -5.51
N ILE A 51 4.49 0.60 -5.76
CA ILE A 51 4.88 1.84 -6.43
C ILE A 51 4.59 3.00 -5.48
N ALA A 52 5.62 3.72 -5.06
CA ALA A 52 5.47 4.97 -4.32
C ALA A 52 5.31 6.13 -5.32
N GLU A 53 4.27 6.93 -5.17
CA GLU A 53 4.02 8.09 -6.01
C GLU A 53 4.45 9.39 -5.33
N GLY A 54 5.00 10.32 -6.12
CA GLY A 54 5.31 11.68 -5.66
C GLY A 54 6.49 11.81 -4.70
N VAL A 55 7.44 10.87 -4.78
CA VAL A 55 8.81 11.02 -4.24
C VAL A 55 9.64 11.96 -5.11
#